data_AF-A0A499V1R4-F1
#
_entry.id   AF-A0A499V1R4-F1
#
_cell.length_a   1.000
_cell.length_b   1.000
_cell.length_c   1.000
_cell.angle_alpha   90.00
_cell.angle_beta   90.00
_cell.angle_gamma   90.00
#
_symmetry.space_group_name_H-M   'P 1'
#
loop_
_entity.id
_entity.type
_entity.pdbx_description
1 polymer ?
#
loop_
_entity_poly.entity_id
_entity_poly.type
_entity_poly.pdbx_seq_one_letter_code
_entity_poly.pdbx_strand_id
1 'polypeptide(L)'
;MTDSASVAATVDQVPSAYSPPPGTQPRTQPDNRASLHERFEACVVRFPDRTAVVAEDGRLSFAELDRRSDAVAAALAARGAGPETVVGLCLGRGTGLVVGLLGILKSGAAYLPLDPAHPSERLSYTLRDSGALLVLVDSTTVGRLPTGSDARALRVERLSVPSTTSGDLRALPQHPAGLAYTLYTSGSTGRPKSVAVQHGSLPRLLDALERGMLTGTPPGRVGWNASISFDASVQQWLRLFRGDTLVLLGEKTRSDPAELAAAIDAHSLTDLDITPSHLAPLLDHFSPAPGRTPCGCSSEARPSSPPCGPGCATWPPPAG
;
A
#
# COMPACT_ATOMS: atom_id res chain seq x y z
N MET A 1 -21.78 -11.00 54.57
CA MET A 1 -22.43 -12.28 54.24
C MET A 1 -23.07 -12.07 52.89
N THR A 2 -22.57 -12.56 51.75
CA THR A 2 -21.76 -13.74 51.38
C THR A 2 -20.74 -13.31 50.30
N ASP A 3 -19.45 -13.38 50.56
CA ASP A 3 -18.51 -14.48 50.24
C ASP A 3 -18.08 -14.52 48.76
N SER A 4 -16.88 -13.98 48.49
CA SER A 4 -16.21 -13.97 47.19
C SER A 4 -15.00 -14.89 47.29
N ALA A 5 -15.16 -16.13 46.83
CA ALA A 5 -14.09 -17.11 46.74
C ALA A 5 -13.58 -17.19 45.30
N SER A 6 -12.34 -16.74 45.12
CA SER A 6 -11.27 -17.28 44.26
C SER A 6 -11.66 -18.30 43.16
N VAL A 7 -11.41 -17.93 41.90
CA VAL A 7 -10.88 -18.87 40.90
C VAL A 7 -9.77 -18.16 40.13
N ALA A 8 -8.53 -18.34 40.61
CA ALA A 8 -7.34 -18.17 39.79
C ALA A 8 -7.28 -19.35 38.81
N ALA A 9 -7.46 -19.08 37.52
CA ALA A 9 -7.21 -20.06 36.46
C ALA A 9 -5.81 -19.80 35.88
N THR A 10 -4.92 -20.75 36.14
CA THR A 10 -3.57 -20.89 35.60
C THR A 10 -3.56 -20.81 34.07
N VAL A 11 -3.01 -19.72 33.52
CA VAL A 11 -2.60 -19.66 32.11
C VAL A 11 -1.13 -20.06 32.06
N ASP A 12 -0.89 -21.35 32.21
CA ASP A 12 0.42 -21.94 31.92
C ASP A 12 0.17 -23.30 31.28
N GLN A 13 0.51 -23.39 29.98
CA GLN A 13 0.51 -24.55 29.06
C GLN A 13 -0.17 -24.24 27.72
N VAL A 14 0.53 -23.51 26.85
CA VAL A 14 0.34 -23.65 25.39
C VAL A 14 1.38 -24.68 24.92
N PRO A 15 0.97 -25.84 24.35
CA PRO A 15 1.93 -26.82 23.85
C PRO A 15 2.76 -26.22 22.71
N SER A 16 4.08 -26.29 22.88
CA SER A 16 5.09 -25.94 21.89
C SER A 16 5.05 -26.92 20.69
N ALA A 17 5.36 -26.36 19.52
CA ALA A 17 5.69 -27.02 18.25
C ALA A 17 4.54 -27.64 17.44
N TYR A 18 4.04 -26.88 16.47
CA TYR A 18 3.52 -27.45 15.22
C TYR A 18 4.67 -28.20 14.51
N SER A 19 4.56 -29.52 14.39
CA SER A 19 5.43 -30.31 13.51
C SER A 19 4.74 -30.51 12.17
N PRO A 20 5.33 -30.08 11.04
CA PRO A 20 4.75 -30.33 9.73
C PRO A 20 4.70 -31.84 9.44
N PRO A 21 3.71 -32.32 8.68
CA PRO A 21 3.58 -33.75 8.39
C PRO A 21 4.80 -34.28 7.63
N PRO A 22 5.26 -35.51 7.95
CA PRO A 22 6.42 -36.12 7.31
C PRO A 22 6.18 -36.25 5.80
N GLY A 23 7.09 -35.67 5.01
CA GLY A 23 6.99 -35.61 3.55
C GLY A 23 6.85 -34.20 2.97
N THR A 24 6.64 -33.17 3.81
CA THR A 24 6.68 -31.77 3.37
C THR A 24 8.12 -31.30 3.22
N GLN A 25 8.79 -31.70 2.14
CA GLN A 25 10.03 -31.05 1.74
C GLN A 25 9.72 -29.57 1.43
N PRO A 26 10.48 -28.59 1.95
CA PRO A 26 10.37 -27.23 1.45
C PRO A 26 10.62 -27.30 -0.06
N ARG A 27 9.62 -26.90 -0.86
CA ARG A 27 9.79 -26.83 -2.31
C ARG A 27 10.88 -25.80 -2.61
N THR A 28 12.12 -26.26 -2.73
CA THR A 28 13.21 -25.55 -3.39
C THR A 28 13.00 -25.65 -4.89
N GLN A 29 11.87 -25.13 -5.36
CA GLN A 29 11.70 -24.86 -6.77
C GLN A 29 12.54 -23.60 -7.05
N PRO A 30 13.51 -23.63 -7.97
CA PRO A 30 14.14 -22.40 -8.44
C PRO A 30 13.01 -21.52 -8.97
N ASP A 31 12.80 -20.38 -8.33
CA ASP A 31 11.71 -19.48 -8.62
C ASP A 31 12.06 -18.73 -9.91
N ASN A 32 11.80 -19.36 -11.06
CA ASN A 32 11.94 -18.76 -12.39
C ASN A 32 10.83 -17.71 -12.66
N ARG A 33 10.30 -17.09 -11.60
CA ARG A 33 9.34 -15.99 -11.71
C ARG A 33 10.14 -14.71 -11.82
N ALA A 34 9.67 -13.83 -12.70
CA ALA A 34 10.20 -12.48 -12.78
C ALA A 34 10.17 -11.83 -11.39
N SER A 35 11.31 -11.29 -10.97
CA SER A 35 11.42 -10.52 -9.75
C SER A 35 10.43 -9.37 -9.78
N LEU A 36 10.09 -8.85 -8.60
CA LEU A 36 9.19 -7.70 -8.51
C LEU A 36 9.73 -6.51 -9.34
N HIS A 37 11.05 -6.35 -9.41
CA HIS A 37 11.71 -5.29 -10.17
C HIS A 37 11.59 -5.49 -11.67
N GLU A 38 11.80 -6.71 -12.17
CA GLU A 38 11.60 -7.05 -13.58
C GLU A 38 10.15 -6.79 -14.03
N ARG A 39 9.16 -7.03 -13.16
CA ARG A 39 7.76 -6.69 -13.45
C ARG A 39 7.55 -5.18 -13.55
N PHE A 40 8.15 -4.40 -12.66
CA PHE A 40 8.06 -2.94 -12.72
C PHE A 40 8.70 -2.40 -14.00
N GLU A 41 9.89 -2.89 -14.34
CA GLU A 41 10.59 -2.50 -15.57
C GLU A 41 9.76 -2.82 -16.82
N ALA A 42 9.11 -4.00 -16.85
CA ALA A 42 8.18 -4.35 -17.91
C ALA A 42 6.99 -3.38 -17.98
N CYS A 43 6.45 -2.91 -16.85
CA CYS A 43 5.42 -1.87 -16.80
C CYS A 43 5.94 -0.53 -17.32
N VAL A 44 7.16 -0.12 -16.96
CA VAL A 44 7.78 1.13 -17.41
C VAL A 44 7.99 1.13 -18.92
N VAL A 45 8.48 0.02 -19.49
CA VAL A 45 8.63 -0.14 -20.94
C VAL A 45 7.28 -0.13 -21.65
N ARG A 46 6.28 -0.79 -21.08
CA ARG A 46 4.95 -0.92 -21.70
C ARG A 46 4.11 0.35 -21.60
N PHE A 47 4.24 1.11 -20.51
CA PHE A 47 3.37 2.25 -20.18
C PHE A 47 4.15 3.50 -19.71
N PRO A 48 5.20 3.95 -20.43
CA PRO A 48 6.13 4.97 -19.92
C PRO A 48 5.43 6.27 -19.53
N ASP A 49 4.50 6.75 -20.37
CA ASP A 49 3.80 8.02 -20.21
C ASP A 49 2.49 7.90 -19.41
N ARG A 50 2.05 6.68 -19.08
CA ARG A 50 0.85 6.48 -18.28
C ARG A 50 1.11 6.96 -16.86
N THR A 51 0.13 7.62 -16.26
CA THR A 51 0.20 8.02 -14.84
C THR A 51 0.32 6.77 -13.94
N ALA A 52 1.42 6.69 -13.19
CA ALA A 52 1.66 5.67 -12.18
C ALA A 52 1.15 6.12 -10.80
N VAL A 53 1.35 7.38 -10.43
CA VAL A 53 1.00 7.90 -9.10
C VAL A 53 0.19 9.18 -9.22
N VAL A 54 -0.86 9.30 -8.41
CA VAL A 54 -1.60 10.53 -8.15
C VAL A 54 -1.61 10.79 -6.66
N ALA A 55 -1.21 11.98 -6.25
CA ALA A 55 -1.26 12.47 -4.88
C ALA A 55 -1.61 13.97 -4.88
N GLU A 56 -1.80 14.56 -3.70
CA GLU A 56 -2.13 15.99 -3.56
C GLU A 56 -0.99 16.90 -4.08
N ASP A 57 0.26 16.48 -3.91
CA ASP A 57 1.46 17.20 -4.34
C ASP A 57 1.78 17.03 -5.84
N GLY A 58 1.05 16.17 -6.56
CA GLY A 58 1.17 16.04 -8.00
C GLY A 58 0.95 14.64 -8.54
N ARG A 59 1.46 14.43 -9.76
CA ARG A 59 1.35 13.17 -10.51
C ARG A 59 2.69 12.76 -11.06
N LEU A 60 2.92 11.46 -11.16
CA LEU A 60 4.09 10.88 -11.82
C LEU A 60 3.65 9.85 -12.86
N SER A 61 4.25 9.91 -14.04
CA SER A 61 4.23 8.81 -15.01
C SER A 61 5.08 7.62 -14.52
N PHE A 62 4.94 6.45 -15.16
CA PHE A 62 5.80 5.31 -14.86
C PHE A 62 7.28 5.62 -15.12
N ALA A 63 7.60 6.27 -16.24
CA ALA A 63 8.98 6.65 -16.57
C ALA A 63 9.58 7.65 -15.56
N GLU A 64 8.79 8.60 -15.06
CA GLU A 64 9.24 9.53 -14.02
C GLU A 64 9.42 8.86 -12.67
N LEU A 65 8.50 7.98 -12.28
CA LEU A 65 8.58 7.20 -11.05
C LEU A 65 9.83 6.32 -11.05
N ASP A 66 10.09 5.66 -12.19
CA ASP A 66 11.26 4.80 -12.39
C ASP A 66 12.56 5.58 -12.20
N ARG A 67 12.75 6.64 -12.98
CA ARG A 67 13.93 7.51 -12.91
C ARG A 67 14.16 8.12 -11.53
N ARG A 68 13.09 8.58 -10.85
CA ARG A 68 13.21 9.18 -9.51
C ARG A 68 13.51 8.13 -8.44
N SER A 69 12.91 6.95 -8.52
CA SER A 69 13.20 5.85 -7.58
C SER A 69 14.61 5.29 -7.80
N ASP A 70 15.10 5.25 -9.04
CA ASP A 70 16.49 4.89 -9.36
C ASP A 70 17.51 5.87 -8.74
N ALA A 71 17.22 7.18 -8.78
CA ALA A 71 18.03 8.18 -8.12
C ALA A 71 18.16 7.92 -6.60
N VAL A 72 17.04 7.59 -5.97
CA VAL A 72 17.00 7.25 -4.54
C VAL A 72 17.77 5.97 -4.28
N ALA A 73 17.56 4.93 -5.09
CA ALA A 73 18.26 3.65 -4.96
C ALA A 73 19.79 3.81 -5.06
N ALA A 74 20.27 4.54 -6.07
CA ALA A 74 21.68 4.84 -6.25
C ALA A 74 22.26 5.62 -5.06
N ALA A 75 21.54 6.62 -4.58
CA ALA A 75 21.98 7.43 -3.45
C ALA A 75 22.03 6.63 -2.13
N LEU A 76 21.07 5.72 -1.91
CA LEU A 76 21.06 4.81 -0.78
C LEU A 76 22.20 3.80 -0.85
N ALA A 77 22.40 3.17 -2.02
CA ALA A 77 23.49 2.22 -2.25
C ALA A 77 24.86 2.85 -2.02
N ALA A 78 25.08 4.08 -2.53
CA ALA A 78 26.30 4.85 -2.27
C ALA A 78 26.54 5.19 -0.78
N ARG A 79 25.53 5.01 0.08
CA ARG A 79 25.58 5.21 1.53
C ARG A 79 25.53 3.90 2.31
N GLY A 80 25.72 2.77 1.64
CA GLY A 80 25.80 1.45 2.25
C GLY A 80 24.46 0.74 2.45
N ALA A 81 23.35 1.26 1.90
CA ALA A 81 22.11 0.49 1.84
C ALA A 81 22.24 -0.65 0.82
N GLY A 82 21.71 -1.81 1.15
CA GLY A 82 21.74 -3.01 0.32
C GLY A 82 21.01 -4.18 0.99
N PRO A 83 21.21 -5.41 0.50
CA PRO A 83 20.62 -6.61 1.10
C PRO A 83 20.87 -6.69 2.61
N GLU A 84 19.86 -7.16 3.34
CA GLU A 84 19.87 -7.31 4.81
C GLU A 84 20.08 -6.01 5.60
N THR A 85 19.97 -4.84 4.95
CA THR A 85 19.92 -3.54 5.62
C THR A 85 18.51 -2.99 5.67
N VAL A 86 18.21 -2.18 6.68
CA VAL A 86 16.90 -1.54 6.86
C VAL A 86 17.04 -0.03 6.69
N VAL A 87 16.17 0.56 5.87
CA VAL A 87 16.07 2.00 5.66
C VAL A 87 14.71 2.48 6.16
N GLY A 88 14.71 3.45 7.07
CA GLY A 88 13.49 4.09 7.56
C GLY A 88 12.82 4.91 6.46
N LEU A 89 11.49 4.87 6.42
CA LEU A 89 10.65 5.62 5.48
C LEU A 89 9.67 6.47 6.29
N CYS A 90 10.05 7.72 6.54
CA CYS A 90 9.27 8.70 7.30
C CYS A 90 8.84 9.83 6.36
N LEU A 91 7.87 9.56 5.49
CA LEU A 91 7.41 10.48 4.45
C LEU A 91 5.91 10.73 4.57
N GLY A 92 5.47 11.94 4.22
CA GLY A 92 4.05 12.26 4.11
C GLY A 92 3.38 11.53 2.94
N ARG A 93 2.05 11.57 2.87
CA ARG A 93 1.28 10.96 1.75
C ARG A 93 1.38 11.82 0.48
N GLY A 94 2.51 11.73 -0.19
CA GLY A 94 2.79 12.41 -1.46
C GLY A 94 3.51 11.51 -2.45
N THR A 95 3.82 12.04 -3.63
CA THR A 95 4.61 11.33 -4.66
C THR A 95 5.96 10.83 -4.12
N GLY A 96 6.58 11.60 -3.21
CA GLY A 96 7.82 11.23 -2.54
C GLY A 96 7.76 9.92 -1.77
N LEU A 97 6.60 9.56 -1.20
CA LEU A 97 6.40 8.30 -0.47
C LEU A 97 6.65 7.09 -1.36
N VAL A 98 6.06 7.11 -2.56
CA VAL A 98 6.16 6.02 -3.53
C VAL A 98 7.56 5.96 -4.13
N VAL A 99 8.14 7.13 -4.44
CA VAL A 99 9.53 7.24 -4.92
C VAL A 99 10.51 6.67 -3.89
N GLY A 100 10.36 7.03 -2.61
CA GLY A 100 11.19 6.54 -1.52
C GLY A 100 11.03 5.04 -1.29
N LEU A 101 9.79 4.53 -1.25
CA LEU A 101 9.51 3.10 -1.11
C LEU A 101 10.17 2.29 -2.23
N LEU A 102 9.93 2.66 -3.49
CA LEU A 102 10.52 1.94 -4.62
C LEU A 102 12.05 2.08 -4.66
N GLY A 103 12.58 3.25 -4.30
CA GLY A 103 14.03 3.48 -4.24
C GLY A 103 14.72 2.61 -3.19
N ILE A 104 14.10 2.43 -2.01
CA ILE A 104 14.59 1.50 -0.99
C ILE A 104 14.59 0.08 -1.53
N LEU A 105 13.45 -0.40 -2.07
CA LEU A 105 13.36 -1.74 -2.62
C LEU A 105 14.40 -1.97 -3.72
N LYS A 106 14.55 -1.02 -4.66
CA LYS A 106 15.52 -1.07 -5.77
C LYS A 106 16.98 -1.06 -5.28
N SER A 107 17.27 -0.47 -4.12
CA SER A 107 18.59 -0.58 -3.51
C SER A 107 18.91 -1.98 -2.97
N GLY A 108 17.90 -2.86 -2.87
CA GLY A 108 17.99 -4.18 -2.24
C GLY A 108 17.83 -4.14 -0.71
N ALA A 109 17.63 -2.95 -0.14
CA ALA A 109 17.35 -2.77 1.28
C ALA A 109 15.86 -2.95 1.58
N ALA A 110 15.58 -3.24 2.85
CA ALA A 110 14.23 -3.34 3.36
C ALA A 110 13.72 -1.98 3.83
N TYR A 111 12.47 -1.64 3.50
CA TYR A 111 11.85 -0.43 4.05
C TYR A 111 11.25 -0.71 5.44
N LEU A 112 11.39 0.28 6.33
CA LEU A 112 10.71 0.34 7.62
C LEU A 112 9.81 1.57 7.62
N PRO A 113 8.47 1.41 7.59
CA PRO A 113 7.57 2.54 7.62
C PRO A 113 7.54 3.19 9.01
N LEU A 114 7.90 4.47 9.03
CA LEU A 114 7.86 5.33 10.20
C LEU A 114 6.77 6.37 9.98
N ASP A 115 5.50 5.99 10.19
CA ASP A 115 4.35 6.87 9.95
C ASP A 115 4.49 8.17 10.78
N PRO A 116 4.61 9.34 10.14
CA PRO A 116 4.78 10.62 10.83
C PRO A 116 3.66 10.93 11.83
N ALA A 117 2.46 10.35 11.66
CA ALA A 117 1.33 10.51 12.56
C ALA A 117 1.49 9.75 13.89
N HIS A 118 2.41 8.78 13.97
CA HIS A 118 2.66 8.06 15.20
C HIS A 118 3.34 8.95 16.27
N PRO A 119 3.12 8.67 17.57
CA PRO A 119 3.82 9.34 18.66
C PRO A 119 5.34 9.21 18.53
N SER A 120 6.08 10.24 18.96
CA SER A 120 7.55 10.27 18.90
C SER A 120 8.20 9.10 19.63
N GLU A 121 7.64 8.66 20.76
CA GLU A 121 8.13 7.50 21.51
C GLU A 121 8.06 6.22 20.66
N ARG A 122 6.95 6.02 19.92
CA ARG A 122 6.79 4.88 19.03
C ARG A 122 7.80 4.92 17.88
N LEU A 123 8.01 6.10 17.28
CA LEU A 123 9.04 6.27 16.24
C LEU A 123 10.45 6.01 16.78
N SER A 124 10.74 6.49 18.00
CA SER A 124 12.03 6.29 18.68
C SER A 124 12.32 4.83 18.96
N TYR A 125 11.33 4.11 19.50
CA TYR A 125 11.45 2.68 19.76
C TYR A 125 11.69 1.91 18.47
N THR A 126 10.84 2.13 17.47
CA THR A 126 10.87 1.41 16.19
C THR A 126 12.20 1.63 15.46
N LEU A 127 12.66 2.87 15.39
CA LEU A 127 13.92 3.23 14.75
C LEU A 127 15.12 2.57 15.47
N ARG A 128 15.16 2.64 16.81
CA ARG A 128 16.23 2.03 17.61
C ARG A 128 16.27 0.51 17.49
N ASP A 129 15.11 -0.14 17.62
CA ASP A 129 14.97 -1.60 17.57
C ASP A 129 15.35 -2.17 16.20
N SER A 130 15.02 -1.44 15.12
CA SER A 130 15.34 -1.85 13.76
C SER A 130 16.83 -1.75 13.37
N GLY A 131 17.62 -0.96 14.10
CA GLY A 131 19.00 -0.65 13.75
C GLY A 131 19.16 0.17 12.45
N ALA A 132 18.10 0.77 11.91
CA ALA A 132 18.18 1.55 10.67
C ALA A 132 19.06 2.79 10.83
N LEU A 133 20.10 2.89 10.00
CA LEU A 133 21.07 4.01 10.02
C LEU A 133 20.72 5.14 9.04
N LEU A 134 19.82 4.88 8.09
CA LEU A 134 19.36 5.85 7.11
C LEU A 134 17.84 5.97 7.21
N VAL A 135 17.32 7.20 7.14
CA VAL A 135 15.87 7.45 7.10
C VAL A 135 15.57 8.43 5.98
N LEU A 136 14.71 8.03 5.05
CA LEU A 136 14.13 8.92 4.06
C LEU A 136 13.07 9.81 4.72
N VAL A 137 13.20 11.12 4.51
CA VAL A 137 12.28 12.17 4.99
C VAL A 137 12.01 13.17 3.87
N ASP A 138 11.03 14.04 4.07
CA ASP A 138 10.77 15.19 3.22
C ASP A 138 10.85 16.48 4.04
N SER A 139 10.61 17.63 3.40
CA SER A 139 10.62 18.93 4.07
C SER A 139 9.61 19.04 5.23
N THR A 140 8.53 18.28 5.19
CA THR A 140 7.45 18.30 6.19
C THR A 140 7.68 17.30 7.33
N THR A 141 8.38 16.19 7.06
CA THR A 141 8.57 15.11 8.04
C THR A 141 9.94 15.10 8.71
N VAL A 142 10.94 15.85 8.20
CA VAL A 142 12.30 15.89 8.77
C VAL A 142 12.32 16.21 10.28
N GLY A 143 11.39 17.05 10.76
CA GLY A 143 11.27 17.41 12.17
C GLY A 143 10.57 16.36 13.05
N ARG A 144 10.08 15.26 12.47
CA ARG A 144 9.40 14.17 13.20
C ARG A 144 10.36 13.09 13.70
N LEU A 145 11.60 13.10 13.22
CA LEU A 145 12.58 12.12 13.68
C LEU A 145 12.95 12.37 15.15
N PRO A 146 13.11 11.31 15.95
CA PRO A 146 13.55 11.41 17.33
C PRO A 146 14.86 12.17 17.47
N THR A 147 14.92 13.11 18.43
CA THR A 147 16.17 13.76 18.80
C THR A 147 17.16 12.74 19.38
N GLY A 148 18.44 12.85 18.99
CA GLY A 148 19.50 11.94 19.45
C GLY A 148 19.48 10.55 18.82
N SER A 149 18.75 10.36 17.70
CA SER A 149 18.92 9.16 16.87
C SER A 149 20.25 9.20 16.11
N ASP A 150 20.95 8.05 16.06
CA ASP A 150 22.13 7.86 15.20
C ASP A 150 21.77 7.80 13.70
N ALA A 151 20.48 7.73 13.37
CA ALA A 151 20.02 7.58 12.00
C ALA A 151 20.13 8.90 11.23
N ARG A 152 20.73 8.84 10.04
CA ARG A 152 20.88 10.00 9.17
C ARG A 152 19.62 10.23 8.34
N ALA A 153 19.04 11.41 8.52
CA ALA A 153 17.92 11.88 7.70
C ALA A 153 18.38 12.26 6.28
N LEU A 154 17.76 11.68 5.26
CA LEU A 154 17.98 11.98 3.85
C LEU A 154 16.69 12.53 3.24
N ARG A 155 16.74 13.75 2.73
CA ARG A 155 15.59 14.38 2.09
C ARG A 155 15.37 13.79 0.70
N VAL A 156 14.26 13.08 0.50
CA VAL A 156 13.95 12.35 -0.73
C VAL A 156 13.94 13.27 -1.95
N GLU A 157 13.44 14.49 -1.82
CA GLU A 157 13.38 15.49 -2.89
C GLU A 157 14.75 16.04 -3.31
N ARG A 158 15.78 15.81 -2.49
CA ARG A 158 17.18 16.21 -2.78
C ARG A 158 18.01 15.08 -3.35
N LEU A 159 17.48 13.86 -3.40
CA LEU A 159 18.17 12.72 -3.99
C LEU A 159 17.99 12.78 -5.50
N SER A 160 19.07 13.15 -6.20
CA SER A 160 19.12 13.26 -7.66
C SER A 160 19.88 12.09 -8.24
N VAL A 161 19.60 11.75 -9.51
CA VAL A 161 20.42 10.82 -10.27
C VAL A 161 21.84 11.40 -10.30
N PRO A 162 22.87 10.70 -9.78
CA PRO A 162 24.23 11.17 -9.97
C PRO A 162 24.50 11.21 -11.47
N SER A 163 24.98 12.35 -11.99
CA SER A 163 25.31 12.52 -13.42
C SER A 163 26.34 11.51 -13.94
N THR A 164 26.94 10.72 -13.04
CA THR A 164 28.04 9.78 -13.27
C THR A 164 27.67 8.31 -13.04
N THR A 165 26.43 7.96 -12.67
CA THR A 165 26.07 6.54 -12.52
C THR A 165 25.79 5.93 -13.90
N SER A 166 26.87 5.48 -14.53
CA SER A 166 26.86 4.57 -15.69
C SER A 166 26.81 3.09 -15.25
N GLY A 167 26.68 2.84 -13.93
CA GLY A 167 26.46 1.50 -13.39
C GLY A 167 25.00 1.10 -13.54
N ASP A 168 24.76 -0.09 -14.10
CA ASP A 168 23.42 -0.65 -14.22
C ASP A 168 22.87 -0.91 -12.82
N LEU A 169 21.92 -0.10 -12.33
CA LEU A 169 21.26 -0.35 -11.04
C LEU A 169 20.56 -1.71 -11.01
N ARG A 170 20.28 -2.29 -12.19
CA ARG A 170 19.80 -3.67 -12.37
C ARG A 170 20.82 -4.73 -11.91
N ALA A 171 22.07 -4.35 -11.70
CA ALA A 171 23.11 -5.22 -11.14
C ALA A 171 23.13 -5.25 -9.60
N LEU A 172 22.26 -4.48 -8.92
CA LEU A 172 22.16 -4.56 -7.46
C LEU A 172 21.62 -5.95 -7.06
N PRO A 173 22.32 -6.69 -6.19
CA PRO A 173 21.97 -8.07 -5.88
C PRO A 173 20.68 -8.11 -5.07
N GLN A 174 19.58 -8.53 -5.70
CA GLN A 174 18.32 -8.76 -5.00
C GLN A 174 18.04 -10.25 -4.95
N HIS A 175 18.20 -10.82 -3.76
CA HIS A 175 17.92 -12.23 -3.55
C HIS A 175 16.45 -12.40 -3.12
N PRO A 176 15.70 -13.40 -3.65
CA PRO A 176 14.32 -13.64 -3.22
C PRO A 176 14.14 -13.90 -1.72
N ALA A 177 15.18 -14.40 -1.06
CA ALA A 177 15.21 -14.60 0.40
C ALA A 177 15.66 -13.35 1.19
N GLY A 178 16.08 -12.28 0.51
CA GLY A 178 16.49 -11.03 1.15
C GLY A 178 15.30 -10.26 1.70
N LEU A 179 15.52 -9.47 2.75
CA LEU A 179 14.48 -8.67 3.41
C LEU A 179 13.96 -7.54 2.50
N ALA A 180 12.63 -7.42 2.34
CA ALA A 180 11.98 -6.37 1.55
C ALA A 180 11.34 -5.29 2.42
N TYR A 181 10.73 -5.69 3.54
CA TYR A 181 10.19 -4.75 4.50
C TYR A 181 10.07 -5.37 5.89
N THR A 182 9.95 -4.50 6.88
CA THR A 182 9.63 -4.87 8.25
C THR A 182 8.49 -4.01 8.79
N LEU A 183 7.46 -4.64 9.35
CA LEU A 183 6.31 -3.95 9.97
C LEU A 183 6.25 -4.25 11.46
N TYR A 184 5.91 -3.26 12.27
CA TYR A 184 5.77 -3.43 13.72
C TYR A 184 4.30 -3.57 14.11
N THR A 185 3.97 -4.69 14.75
CA THR A 185 2.63 -4.98 15.28
C THR A 185 2.61 -4.83 16.80
N SER A 186 1.43 -4.61 17.39
CA SER A 186 1.26 -4.68 18.84
C SER A 186 1.61 -6.09 19.33
N GLY A 187 2.61 -6.21 20.20
CA GLY A 187 2.95 -7.47 20.84
C GLY A 187 2.03 -7.75 22.03
N SER A 188 1.73 -9.03 22.26
CA SER A 188 1.00 -9.49 23.46
C SER A 188 1.70 -9.12 24.77
N THR A 189 2.99 -8.83 24.74
CA THR A 189 3.83 -8.40 25.87
C THR A 189 3.86 -6.87 26.05
N GLY A 190 3.03 -6.12 25.32
CA GLY A 190 2.97 -4.66 25.34
C GLY A 190 4.07 -3.96 24.54
N ARG A 191 5.14 -4.67 24.16
CA ARG A 191 6.20 -4.14 23.27
C ARG A 191 5.91 -4.52 21.82
N PRO A 192 5.97 -3.56 20.86
CA PRO A 192 5.78 -3.87 19.46
C PRO A 192 6.81 -4.91 18.96
N LYS A 193 6.38 -5.86 18.12
CA LYS A 193 7.25 -6.87 17.51
C LYS A 193 7.37 -6.60 16.01
N SER A 194 8.57 -6.77 15.46
CA SER A 194 8.78 -6.67 14.02
C SER A 194 8.41 -7.97 13.30
N VAL A 195 7.78 -7.81 12.14
CA VAL A 195 7.48 -8.88 11.19
C VAL A 195 8.31 -8.60 9.94
N ALA A 196 9.30 -9.47 9.70
CA ALA A 196 10.21 -9.40 8.57
C ALA A 196 9.62 -10.14 7.35
N VAL A 197 9.55 -9.48 6.19
CA VAL A 197 9.02 -10.07 4.95
C VAL A 197 10.06 -10.00 3.84
N GLN A 198 10.24 -11.13 3.15
CA GLN A 198 11.23 -11.30 2.10
C GLN A 198 10.75 -10.78 0.73
N HIS A 199 11.69 -10.40 -0.14
CA HIS A 199 11.42 -9.94 -1.51
C HIS A 199 10.59 -10.93 -2.32
N GLY A 200 10.87 -12.23 -2.19
CA GLY A 200 10.12 -13.27 -2.90
C GLY A 200 8.65 -13.37 -2.50
N SER A 201 8.25 -12.86 -1.33
CA SER A 201 6.84 -12.88 -0.90
C SER A 201 5.97 -11.92 -1.71
N LEU A 202 6.54 -10.81 -2.18
CA LEU A 202 5.85 -9.76 -2.91
C LEU A 202 5.28 -10.20 -4.27
N PRO A 203 6.06 -10.79 -5.20
CA PRO A 203 5.50 -11.27 -6.47
C PRO A 203 4.51 -12.43 -6.25
N ARG A 204 4.68 -13.23 -5.20
CA ARG A 204 3.72 -14.30 -4.84
C ARG A 204 2.38 -13.74 -4.39
N LEU A 205 2.39 -12.66 -3.61
CA LEU A 205 1.18 -11.95 -3.22
C LEU A 205 0.49 -11.33 -4.45
N LEU A 206 1.25 -10.63 -5.31
CA LEU A 206 0.71 -10.07 -6.54
C LEU A 206 0.08 -11.14 -7.43
N ASP A 207 0.77 -12.26 -7.64
CA ASP A 207 0.26 -13.42 -8.37
C ASP A 207 -1.04 -13.98 -7.79
N ALA A 208 -1.18 -13.97 -6.46
CA ALA A 208 -2.41 -14.42 -5.80
C ALA A 208 -3.56 -13.43 -6.02
N LEU A 209 -3.29 -12.12 -5.94
CA LEU A 209 -4.26 -11.08 -6.26
C LEU A 209 -4.73 -11.18 -7.72
N GLU A 210 -3.79 -11.38 -8.64
CA GLU A 210 -4.07 -11.51 -10.07
C GLU A 210 -4.95 -12.70 -10.40
N ARG A 211 -4.74 -13.86 -9.77
CA ARG A 211 -5.59 -15.05 -9.96
C ARG A 211 -6.93 -14.97 -9.24
N GLY A 212 -6.97 -14.30 -8.09
CA GLY A 212 -8.15 -14.29 -7.22
C GLY A 212 -9.13 -13.19 -7.57
N MET A 213 -8.70 -11.93 -7.49
CA MET A 213 -9.57 -10.76 -7.55
C MET A 213 -9.47 -9.99 -8.88
N LEU A 214 -8.36 -10.14 -9.60
CA LEU A 214 -8.04 -9.29 -10.76
C LEU A 214 -7.99 -10.06 -12.08
N THR A 215 -8.48 -11.30 -12.08
CA THR A 215 -8.48 -12.14 -13.28
C THR A 215 -9.29 -11.47 -14.39
N GLY A 216 -8.64 -11.23 -15.53
CA GLY A 216 -9.30 -10.63 -16.70
C GLY A 216 -9.55 -9.12 -16.59
N THR A 217 -9.15 -8.46 -15.51
CA THR A 217 -9.28 -7.00 -15.40
C THR A 217 -8.07 -6.31 -16.02
N PRO A 218 -8.24 -5.29 -16.87
CA PRO A 218 -7.11 -4.48 -17.33
C PRO A 218 -6.54 -3.64 -16.18
N PRO A 219 -5.33 -3.06 -16.34
CA PRO A 219 -4.82 -2.14 -15.33
C PRO A 219 -5.72 -0.89 -15.23
N GLY A 220 -6.16 -0.57 -14.02
CA GLY A 220 -7.09 0.50 -13.65
C GLY A 220 -6.47 1.52 -12.70
N ARG A 221 -7.25 1.97 -11.69
CA ARG A 221 -6.88 3.00 -10.71
C ARG A 221 -7.23 2.51 -9.31
N VAL A 222 -6.22 2.28 -8.47
CA VAL A 222 -6.38 1.77 -7.11
C VAL A 222 -6.22 2.88 -6.07
N GLY A 223 -7.14 2.92 -5.10
CA GLY A 223 -7.01 3.82 -3.94
C GLY A 223 -6.03 3.26 -2.91
N TRP A 224 -4.98 4.03 -2.59
CA TRP A 224 -4.14 3.79 -1.42
C TRP A 224 -4.70 4.56 -0.23
N ASN A 225 -5.49 3.89 0.59
CA ASN A 225 -6.10 4.39 1.84
C ASN A 225 -5.57 3.70 3.11
N ALA A 226 -4.78 2.63 3.03
CA ALA A 226 -4.21 2.01 4.22
C ALA A 226 -3.02 2.83 4.76
N SER A 227 -2.76 2.79 6.06
CA SER A 227 -1.49 3.31 6.61
C SER A 227 -0.33 2.48 6.04
N ILE A 228 0.79 3.13 5.73
CA ILE A 228 1.99 2.44 5.24
C ILE A 228 2.60 1.51 6.31
N SER A 229 2.28 1.73 7.58
CA SER A 229 2.66 0.83 8.67
C SER A 229 1.73 -0.37 8.84
N PHE A 230 0.73 -0.54 7.97
CA PHE A 230 -0.18 -1.69 7.96
C PHE A 230 -0.03 -2.50 6.66
N ASP A 231 -0.12 -3.82 6.74
CA ASP A 231 0.14 -4.74 5.64
C ASP A 231 -0.86 -4.64 4.49
N ALA A 232 -2.09 -4.20 4.73
CA ALA A 232 -3.06 -3.90 3.66
C ALA A 232 -2.51 -2.89 2.63
N SER A 233 -1.62 -1.97 3.05
CA SER A 233 -0.96 -1.05 2.11
C SER A 233 -0.11 -1.77 1.06
N VAL A 234 0.46 -2.93 1.40
CA VAL A 234 1.30 -3.74 0.50
C VAL A 234 0.49 -4.21 -0.71
N GLN A 235 -0.73 -4.69 -0.48
CA GLN A 235 -1.61 -5.10 -1.57
C GLN A 235 -1.98 -3.94 -2.50
N GLN A 236 -2.06 -2.71 -1.95
CA GLN A 236 -2.42 -1.51 -2.70
C GLN A 236 -1.27 -1.00 -3.57
N TRP A 237 -0.07 -0.83 -3.03
CA TRP A 237 1.06 -0.33 -3.83
C TRP A 237 1.63 -1.39 -4.77
N LEU A 238 1.45 -2.70 -4.49
CA LEU A 238 1.83 -3.78 -5.41
C LEU A 238 1.12 -3.72 -6.77
N ARG A 239 0.02 -2.98 -6.86
CA ARG A 239 -0.74 -2.77 -8.11
C ARG A 239 0.06 -2.00 -9.17
N LEU A 240 1.06 -1.20 -8.76
CA LEU A 240 1.99 -0.55 -9.69
C LEU A 240 2.68 -1.55 -10.62
N PHE A 241 2.99 -2.74 -10.12
CA PHE A 241 3.70 -3.81 -10.84
C PHE A 241 2.79 -4.57 -11.83
N ARG A 242 1.50 -4.21 -11.88
CA ARG A 242 0.53 -4.62 -12.91
C ARG A 242 0.27 -3.51 -13.93
N GLY A 243 0.84 -2.31 -13.72
CA GLY A 243 0.59 -1.13 -14.54
C GLY A 243 -0.63 -0.31 -14.09
N ASP A 244 -1.18 -0.56 -12.89
CA ASP A 244 -2.26 0.24 -12.32
C ASP A 244 -1.77 1.64 -11.93
N THR A 245 -2.67 2.62 -11.94
CA THR A 245 -2.42 3.93 -11.33
C THR A 245 -2.72 3.86 -9.83
N LEU A 246 -1.76 4.23 -8.99
CA LEU A 246 -1.90 4.32 -7.54
C LEU A 246 -2.33 5.73 -7.12
N VAL A 247 -3.50 5.85 -6.50
CA VAL A 247 -4.08 7.13 -6.05
C VAL A 247 -3.95 7.23 -4.53
N LEU A 248 -3.09 8.11 -4.03
CA LEU A 248 -2.88 8.31 -2.60
C LEU A 248 -3.99 9.20 -2.04
N LEU A 249 -4.81 8.64 -1.15
CA LEU A 249 -5.90 9.34 -0.48
C LEU A 249 -5.42 10.01 0.83
N GLY A 250 -5.55 11.33 0.94
CA GLY A 250 -5.12 12.09 2.12
C GLY A 250 -5.82 11.66 3.42
N GLU A 251 -5.29 12.09 4.57
CA GLU A 251 -5.85 11.72 5.88
C GLU A 251 -7.30 12.17 6.04
N LYS A 252 -7.62 13.40 5.62
CA LYS A 252 -8.98 13.92 5.62
C LYS A 252 -9.92 13.02 4.79
N THR A 253 -9.52 12.69 3.57
CA THR A 253 -10.30 11.83 2.65
C THR A 253 -10.52 10.44 3.21
N ARG A 254 -9.55 9.88 3.94
CA ARG A 254 -9.66 8.52 4.51
C ARG A 254 -10.58 8.44 5.71
N SER A 255 -10.66 9.52 6.50
CA SER A 255 -11.35 9.56 7.78
C SER A 255 -12.78 10.08 7.66
N ASP A 256 -13.15 10.70 6.54
CA ASP A 256 -14.49 11.19 6.25
C ASP A 256 -15.13 10.35 5.10
N PRO A 257 -16.23 9.62 5.37
CA PRO A 257 -16.93 8.80 4.37
C PRO A 257 -17.43 9.59 3.14
N ALA A 258 -17.84 10.85 3.32
CA ALA A 258 -18.34 11.67 2.22
C ALA A 258 -17.21 12.13 1.30
N GLU A 259 -16.08 12.52 1.89
CA GLU A 259 -14.86 12.87 1.15
C GLU A 259 -14.31 11.64 0.41
N LEU A 260 -14.36 10.46 1.03
CA LEU A 260 -13.95 9.21 0.38
C LEU A 260 -14.85 8.85 -0.81
N ALA A 261 -16.17 8.99 -0.67
CA ALA A 261 -17.13 8.77 -1.76
C ALA A 261 -16.86 9.72 -2.94
N ALA A 262 -16.68 11.01 -2.64
CA ALA A 262 -16.33 12.01 -3.66
C ALA A 262 -15.00 11.70 -4.35
N ALA A 263 -14.00 11.21 -3.60
CA ALA A 263 -12.70 10.84 -4.16
C ALA A 263 -12.77 9.60 -5.08
N ILE A 264 -13.64 8.63 -4.78
CA ILE A 264 -13.88 7.46 -5.64
C ILE A 264 -14.32 7.92 -7.03
N ASP A 265 -15.31 8.82 -7.10
CA ASP A 265 -15.81 9.36 -8.36
C ASP A 265 -14.80 10.27 -9.05
N ALA A 266 -14.23 11.24 -8.31
CA ALA A 266 -13.31 12.25 -8.85
C ALA A 266 -12.02 11.64 -9.41
N HIS A 267 -11.54 10.54 -8.83
CA HIS A 267 -10.37 9.82 -9.31
C HIS A 267 -10.71 8.59 -10.15
N SER A 268 -12.01 8.30 -10.37
CA SER A 268 -12.49 7.13 -11.10
C SER A 268 -11.81 5.85 -10.63
N LEU A 269 -11.83 5.62 -9.30
CA LEU A 269 -11.22 4.45 -8.70
C LEU A 269 -11.92 3.19 -9.18
N THR A 270 -11.13 2.20 -9.63
CA THR A 270 -11.63 0.89 -10.05
C THR A 270 -11.53 -0.14 -8.93
N ASP A 271 -10.61 0.08 -7.99
CA ASP A 271 -10.32 -0.82 -6.88
C ASP A 271 -10.10 0.00 -5.61
N LEU A 272 -10.74 -0.41 -4.51
CA LEU A 272 -10.51 0.12 -3.16
C LEU A 272 -10.56 -1.04 -2.17
N ASP A 273 -9.51 -1.19 -1.37
CA ASP A 273 -9.49 -2.10 -0.22
C ASP A 273 -9.80 -1.29 1.05
N ILE A 274 -10.77 -1.74 1.84
CA ILE A 274 -11.33 -0.99 2.95
C ILE A 274 -11.78 -1.93 4.07
N THR A 275 -11.55 -1.52 5.32
CA THR A 275 -11.98 -2.32 6.47
C THR A 275 -13.51 -2.32 6.58
N PRO A 276 -14.12 -3.38 7.15
CA PRO A 276 -15.56 -3.41 7.37
C PRO A 276 -16.10 -2.21 8.15
N SER A 277 -15.31 -1.69 9.10
CA SER A 277 -15.66 -0.51 9.90
C SER A 277 -15.78 0.79 9.10
N HIS A 278 -15.01 0.92 8.01
CA HIS A 278 -15.08 2.09 7.12
C HIS A 278 -16.03 1.85 5.93
N LEU A 279 -16.28 0.59 5.56
CA LEU A 279 -17.20 0.25 4.47
C LEU A 279 -18.65 0.65 4.80
N ALA A 280 -19.13 0.33 6.00
CA ALA A 280 -20.52 0.58 6.38
C ALA A 280 -20.96 2.05 6.19
N PRO A 281 -20.28 3.07 6.76
CA PRO A 281 -20.67 4.46 6.55
C PRO A 281 -20.43 4.95 5.12
N LEU A 282 -19.51 4.34 4.37
CA LEU A 282 -19.26 4.68 2.97
C LEU A 282 -20.46 4.30 2.07
N LEU A 283 -21.11 3.16 2.34
CA LEU A 283 -22.24 2.67 1.54
C LEU A 283 -23.47 3.60 1.58
N ASP A 284 -23.63 4.39 2.63
CA ASP A 284 -24.70 5.38 2.75
C ASP A 284 -24.60 6.48 1.67
N HIS A 285 -23.40 6.71 1.12
CA HIS A 285 -23.15 7.68 0.05
C HIS A 285 -23.37 7.12 -1.36
N PHE A 286 -23.46 5.80 -1.52
CA PHE A 286 -23.70 5.12 -2.81
C PHE A 286 -25.11 4.55 -2.94
N SER A 287 -25.90 4.61 -1.87
CA SER A 287 -27.28 4.16 -1.91
C SER A 287 -28.13 5.07 -2.79
N PRO A 288 -28.95 4.54 -3.72
CA PRO A 288 -29.93 5.35 -4.42
C PRO A 288 -30.87 5.96 -3.38
N ALA A 289 -31.04 7.28 -3.41
CA ALA A 289 -31.89 7.99 -2.46
C ALA A 289 -33.25 7.26 -2.29
N PRO A 290 -33.72 7.00 -1.06
CA PRO A 290 -35.04 6.43 -0.85
C PRO A 290 -36.08 7.41 -1.40
N GLY A 291 -36.71 7.06 -2.53
CA GLY A 291 -37.72 7.88 -3.19
C GLY A 291 -37.60 8.01 -4.72
N ARG A 292 -36.53 7.51 -5.35
CA ARG A 292 -36.51 7.35 -6.81
C ARG A 292 -36.92 5.94 -7.19
N THR A 293 -38.21 5.76 -7.47
CA THR A 293 -38.72 4.57 -8.14
C THR A 293 -37.91 4.38 -9.43
N PRO A 294 -37.31 3.21 -9.69
CA PRO A 294 -36.78 2.91 -11.01
C PRO A 294 -37.95 3.06 -11.99
N CYS A 295 -37.84 3.94 -12.98
CA CYS A 295 -38.78 3.96 -14.08
C CYS A 295 -38.51 2.72 -14.93
N GLY A 296 -38.96 1.57 -14.43
CA GLY A 296 -38.92 0.30 -15.12
C GLY A 296 -40.02 0.31 -16.16
N CYS A 297 -39.65 0.50 -17.43
CA CYS A 297 -40.44 -0.04 -18.52
C CYS A 297 -40.33 -1.57 -18.45
N SER A 298 -41.15 -2.20 -17.62
CA SER A 298 -41.38 -3.64 -17.67
C SER A 298 -42.58 -3.90 -18.58
N SER A 299 -42.37 -4.63 -19.67
CA SER A 299 -43.38 -5.04 -20.66
C SER A 299 -44.35 -6.11 -20.15
N GLU A 300 -44.72 -6.09 -18.86
CA GLU A 300 -45.65 -7.05 -18.27
C GLU A 300 -46.73 -6.30 -17.48
N ALA A 301 -47.94 -6.33 -18.02
CA ALA A 301 -49.11 -5.73 -17.41
C ALA A 301 -49.47 -6.48 -16.11
N ARG A 302 -49.46 -5.76 -14.97
CA ARG A 302 -50.16 -6.20 -13.76
C ARG A 302 -51.48 -5.42 -13.60
N PRO A 303 -52.59 -6.10 -13.30
CA PRO A 303 -53.91 -5.48 -13.26
C PRO A 303 -54.19 -4.92 -11.86
N SER A 304 -53.59 -3.79 -11.48
CA SER A 304 -54.06 -2.93 -10.36
C SER A 304 -53.09 -1.79 -10.00
N SER A 305 -52.66 -0.99 -10.97
CA SER A 305 -51.97 0.28 -10.67
C SER A 305 -52.84 1.45 -11.15
N PRO A 306 -52.98 2.53 -10.36
CA PRO A 306 -53.71 3.72 -10.80
C PRO A 306 -52.98 4.34 -12.00
N PRO A 307 -53.70 4.99 -12.94
CA PRO A 307 -53.08 5.57 -14.13
C PRO A 307 -52.06 6.63 -13.73
N CYS A 308 -50.91 6.61 -14.41
CA CYS A 308 -49.87 7.63 -14.26
C CYS A 308 -50.47 9.03 -14.50
N GLY A 309 -50.32 9.93 -13.53
CA GLY A 309 -50.77 11.31 -13.65
C GLY A 309 -49.98 12.12 -14.69
N PRO A 310 -50.50 13.26 -15.16
CA PRO A 310 -49.91 14.04 -16.24
C PRO A 310 -48.68 14.80 -15.73
N GLY A 311 -47.53 14.13 -15.74
CA GLY A 311 -46.24 14.70 -15.33
C GLY A 311 -45.02 13.89 -15.75
N CYS A 312 -45.18 12.81 -16.54
CA CYS A 312 -44.05 12.10 -17.13
C CYS A 312 -43.47 12.93 -18.28
N ALA A 313 -42.42 13.70 -18.00
CA ALA A 313 -41.62 14.36 -19.02
C ALA A 313 -40.91 13.27 -19.85
N THR A 314 -41.27 13.18 -21.14
CA THR A 314 -40.57 12.39 -22.14
C THR A 314 -39.19 12.99 -22.37
N TRP A 315 -38.13 12.20 -22.16
CA TRP A 315 -36.79 12.56 -22.63
C TRP A 315 -36.79 12.63 -24.17
N PRO A 316 -36.14 13.64 -24.79
CA PRO A 316 -35.98 13.66 -26.23
C PRO A 316 -35.02 12.54 -26.67
N PRO A 317 -35.22 11.96 -27.87
CA PRO A 317 -34.29 10.97 -28.40
C PRO A 317 -32.92 11.61 -28.69
N PRO A 318 -31.82 10.84 -28.66
CA PRO A 318 -30.50 11.35 -29.02
C PRO A 318 -30.47 11.76 -30.50
N ALA A 319 -29.95 12.95 -30.77
CA ALA A 319 -29.63 13.39 -32.14
C ALA A 319 -28.54 12.48 -32.72
N GLY A 320 -28.72 12.08 -33.99
CA GLY A 320 -27.79 11.25 -34.75
C GLY A 320 -26.50 11.95 -35.15
#